data_AF-A0A7X7U5C3-F1
#
_entry.id   AF-A0A7X7U5C3-F1
#
_cell.length_a   1.000
_cell.length_b   1.000
_cell.length_c   1.000
_cell.angle_alpha   90.00
_cell.angle_beta   90.00
_cell.angle_gamma   90.00
#
_symmetry.space_group_name_H-M   'P 1'
#
loop_
_entity.id
_entity.type
_entity.pdbx_description
1 polymer ?
#
loop_
_entity_poly.entity_id
_entity_poly.type
_entity_poly.pdbx_seq_one_letter_code
_entity_poly.pdbx_strand_id
1 'polypeptide(L)'
;MDRAWLQGNPTHQEWFKHIGRGGNIRTAPGLPIPLTKKMAHHFLEAPQDYSIEAAILWGQVHALGSDRRLADALRETRLAQDFHDNDFRLSVLRFLASNPMLDPVQIGPIIDYIWHEKYENQIVFVSRGVAEDRGPAQPNFSLRGRTVASLLRQVEAWHRQLGRESKAKDIAW
;
A
#
# COMPACT_ATOMS: atom_id res chain seq x y z
N MET A 1 -20.09 -1.01 2.49
CA MET A 1 -20.01 -2.15 3.43
C MET A 1 -20.76 -3.40 2.96
N ASP A 2 -21.70 -3.28 2.02
CA ASP A 2 -22.45 -4.43 1.47
C ASP A 2 -21.56 -5.54 0.87
N ARG A 3 -20.36 -5.18 0.41
CA ARG A 3 -19.33 -6.13 -0.04
C ARG A 3 -18.91 -7.16 1.01
N ALA A 4 -19.10 -6.89 2.30
CA ALA A 4 -18.82 -7.84 3.38
C ALA A 4 -19.58 -9.16 3.19
N TRP A 5 -20.81 -9.10 2.68
CA TRP A 5 -21.63 -10.27 2.42
C TRP A 5 -21.31 -10.92 1.08
N LEU A 6 -20.95 -10.13 0.07
CA LEU A 6 -20.65 -10.63 -1.28
C LEU A 6 -19.31 -11.37 -1.38
N GLN A 7 -18.31 -10.98 -0.59
CA GLN A 7 -16.96 -11.56 -0.65
C GLN A 7 -16.76 -12.77 0.29
N GLY A 8 -17.74 -13.07 1.15
CA GLY A 8 -17.67 -14.24 2.03
C GLY A 8 -16.59 -14.19 3.12
N ASN A 9 -15.92 -13.05 3.34
CA ASN A 9 -14.90 -12.92 4.39
C ASN A 9 -15.59 -12.82 5.78
N PRO A 10 -15.44 -13.81 6.67
CA PRO A 10 -16.15 -13.83 7.95
C PRO A 10 -15.81 -12.63 8.83
N THR A 11 -14.56 -12.17 8.82
CA THR A 11 -14.11 -11.01 9.59
C THR A 11 -14.84 -9.75 9.16
N HIS A 12 -15.00 -9.53 7.85
CA HIS A 12 -15.73 -8.37 7.33
C HIS A 12 -17.23 -8.43 7.67
N GLN A 13 -17.83 -9.61 7.67
CA GLN A 13 -19.21 -9.80 8.10
C GLN A 13 -19.39 -9.50 9.59
N GLU A 14 -18.44 -9.91 10.43
CA GLU A 14 -18.46 -9.57 11.85
C GLU A 14 -18.28 -8.07 12.08
N TRP A 15 -17.44 -7.37 11.30
CA TRP A 15 -17.36 -5.91 11.35
C TRP A 15 -18.68 -5.25 10.98
N PHE A 16 -19.34 -5.75 9.93
CA PHE A 16 -20.66 -5.25 9.53
C PHE A 16 -21.68 -5.41 10.65
N LYS A 17 -21.78 -6.59 11.27
CA LYS A 17 -22.68 -6.86 12.39
C LYS A 17 -22.34 -5.99 13.61
N HIS A 18 -21.05 -5.83 13.91
CA HIS A 18 -20.56 -4.99 15.01
C HIS A 18 -21.02 -3.54 14.86
N ILE A 19 -20.85 -2.96 13.67
CA ILE A 19 -21.31 -1.60 13.37
C ILE A 19 -22.84 -1.51 13.42
N GLY A 20 -23.54 -2.50 12.85
CA GLY A 20 -25.01 -2.54 12.84
C GLY A 20 -25.64 -2.59 14.24
N ARG A 21 -24.91 -3.08 15.25
CA ARG A 21 -25.30 -3.06 16.66
C ARG A 21 -24.95 -1.74 17.38
N GLY A 22 -24.48 -0.73 16.67
CA GLY A 22 -24.02 0.55 17.20
C GLY A 22 -22.56 0.55 17.67
N GLY A 23 -21.81 -0.53 17.39
CA GLY A 23 -20.38 -0.60 17.69
C GLY A 23 -19.55 0.33 16.82
N ASN A 24 -18.43 0.83 17.35
CA ASN A 24 -17.49 1.60 16.55
C ASN A 24 -16.51 0.64 15.84
N ILE A 25 -16.29 0.80 14.53
CA ILE A 25 -15.38 -0.06 13.76
C ILE A 25 -14.00 -0.18 14.40
N ARG A 26 -13.46 0.88 15.02
CA ARG A 26 -12.13 0.85 15.67
C ARG A 26 -12.02 -0.15 16.83
N THR A 27 -13.15 -0.60 17.38
CA THR A 27 -13.19 -1.60 18.47
C THR A 27 -13.62 -2.97 17.95
N ALA A 28 -13.78 -3.14 16.65
CA ALA A 28 -14.11 -4.44 16.06
C ALA A 28 -12.87 -5.36 16.14
N PRO A 29 -13.05 -6.64 16.46
CA PRO A 29 -11.96 -7.60 16.50
C PRO A 29 -11.42 -7.87 15.09
N GLY A 30 -10.13 -8.20 14.99
CA GLY A 30 -9.51 -8.63 13.74
C GLY A 30 -9.20 -7.52 12.74
N LEU A 31 -9.30 -6.24 13.13
CA LEU A 31 -8.81 -5.14 12.29
C LEU A 31 -7.33 -5.32 11.95
N PRO A 32 -6.92 -5.13 10.68
CA PRO A 32 -5.54 -5.32 10.26
C PRO A 32 -4.63 -4.21 10.79
N ILE A 33 -5.19 -3.04 11.14
CA ILE A 33 -4.50 -1.92 11.76
C ILE A 33 -5.39 -1.21 12.79
N PRO A 34 -4.80 -0.57 13.81
CA PRO A 34 -5.56 0.27 14.74
C PRO A 34 -6.08 1.53 14.02
N LEU A 35 -7.35 1.86 14.23
CA LEU A 35 -7.97 3.07 13.69
C LEU A 35 -8.19 4.12 14.76
N THR A 36 -7.85 5.37 14.44
CA THR A 36 -8.28 6.51 15.26
C THR A 36 -9.78 6.76 15.10
N LYS A 37 -10.39 7.54 16.01
CA LYS A 37 -11.81 7.93 15.88
C LYS A 37 -12.08 8.68 14.56
N LYS A 38 -11.15 9.53 14.12
CA LYS A 38 -11.26 10.27 12.85
C LYS A 38 -11.17 9.34 11.63
N MET A 39 -10.25 8.37 11.66
CA MET A 39 -10.15 7.36 10.60
C MET A 39 -11.41 6.50 10.52
N ALA A 40 -11.93 6.05 11.66
CA ALA A 40 -13.14 5.26 11.75
C ALA A 40 -14.38 5.98 11.23
N HIS A 41 -14.47 7.30 11.45
CA HIS A 41 -15.52 8.13 10.89
C HIS A 41 -15.46 8.13 9.35
N HIS A 42 -14.31 8.49 8.77
CA HIS A 42 -14.15 8.52 7.32
C HIS A 42 -14.25 7.13 6.67
N PHE A 43 -13.82 6.06 7.33
CA PHE A 43 -14.00 4.68 6.86
C PHE A 43 -15.46 4.38 6.50
N LEU A 44 -16.42 4.86 7.30
CA LEU A 44 -17.86 4.66 7.06
C LEU A 44 -18.39 5.53 5.91
N GLU A 45 -17.65 6.56 5.51
CA GLU A 45 -17.96 7.46 4.40
C GLU A 45 -17.31 7.02 3.08
N ALA A 46 -16.54 5.93 3.10
CA ALA A 46 -15.87 5.43 1.90
C ALA A 46 -16.90 5.10 0.79
N PRO A 47 -16.62 5.47 -0.47
CA PRO A 47 -17.49 5.16 -1.60
C PRO A 47 -17.79 3.66 -1.73
N GLN A 48 -18.98 3.31 -2.24
CA GLN A 48 -19.45 1.92 -2.29
C GLN A 48 -18.62 1.02 -3.24
N ASP A 49 -17.93 1.61 -4.20
CA ASP A 49 -17.06 0.94 -5.16
C ASP A 49 -15.69 0.56 -4.57
N TYR A 50 -15.35 1.02 -3.37
CA TYR A 50 -14.15 0.63 -2.64
C TYR A 50 -14.27 -0.79 -2.07
N SER A 51 -13.17 -1.54 -2.06
CA SER A 51 -13.05 -2.72 -1.19
C SER A 51 -13.05 -2.31 0.28
N ILE A 52 -13.21 -3.27 1.18
CA ILE A 52 -13.21 -2.98 2.62
C ILE A 52 -11.80 -2.52 3.07
N GLU A 53 -10.77 -3.13 2.51
CA GLU A 53 -9.37 -2.73 2.71
C GLU A 53 -9.10 -1.33 2.17
N ALA A 54 -9.61 -1.01 0.97
CA ALA A 54 -9.52 0.33 0.42
C ALA A 54 -10.33 1.35 1.26
N ALA A 55 -11.42 0.94 1.90
CA ALA A 55 -12.17 1.81 2.83
C ALA A 55 -11.35 2.12 4.09
N ILE A 56 -10.51 1.19 4.57
CA ILE A 56 -9.54 1.47 5.65
C ILE A 56 -8.55 2.55 5.20
N LEU A 57 -7.98 2.38 4.01
CA LEU A 57 -7.10 3.37 3.40
C LEU A 57 -7.78 4.73 3.23
N TRP A 58 -9.03 4.76 2.76
CA TRP A 58 -9.84 5.98 2.67
C TRP A 58 -9.92 6.70 4.02
N GLY A 59 -10.22 5.94 5.09
CA GLY A 59 -10.23 6.46 6.45
C GLY A 59 -8.90 7.10 6.86
N GLN A 60 -7.77 6.47 6.51
CA GLN A 60 -6.43 7.00 6.79
C GLN A 60 -6.14 8.28 5.99
N VAL A 61 -6.38 8.29 4.68
CA VAL A 61 -6.11 9.42 3.78
C VAL A 61 -6.92 10.66 4.19
N HIS A 62 -8.23 10.50 4.42
CA HIS A 62 -9.09 11.63 4.83
C HIS A 62 -8.80 12.10 6.26
N ALA A 63 -8.42 11.19 7.16
CA ALA A 63 -7.98 11.60 8.50
C ALA A 63 -6.73 12.49 8.47
N LEU A 64 -5.84 12.30 7.48
CA LEU A 64 -4.68 13.15 7.23
C LEU A 64 -5.02 14.50 6.56
N GLY A 65 -6.28 14.71 6.16
CA GLY A 65 -6.72 15.93 5.48
C GLY A 65 -6.45 15.96 3.98
N SER A 66 -6.13 14.80 3.38
CA SER A 66 -6.00 14.65 1.93
C SER A 66 -7.34 14.46 1.24
N ASP A 67 -7.33 14.52 -0.09
CA ASP A 67 -8.51 14.47 -0.92
C ASP A 67 -8.79 13.06 -1.48
N ARG A 68 -9.94 12.96 -2.14
CA ARG A 68 -10.36 11.76 -2.86
C ARG A 68 -9.37 11.35 -3.95
N ARG A 69 -8.72 12.31 -4.61
CA ARG A 69 -7.76 12.03 -5.71
C ARG A 69 -6.61 11.16 -5.22
N LEU A 70 -6.06 11.45 -4.04
CA LEU A 70 -5.03 10.60 -3.45
C LEU A 70 -5.57 9.21 -3.07
N ALA A 71 -6.77 9.13 -2.48
CA ALA A 71 -7.38 7.85 -2.13
C ALA A 71 -7.65 6.98 -3.36
N ASP A 72 -8.16 7.56 -4.45
CA ASP A 72 -8.42 6.88 -5.73
C ASP A 72 -7.13 6.35 -6.36
N ALA A 73 -6.03 7.12 -6.29
CA ALA A 73 -4.74 6.68 -6.83
C ALA A 73 -4.11 5.52 -6.04
N LEU A 74 -4.44 5.41 -4.75
CA LEU A 74 -3.84 4.42 -3.84
C LEU A 74 -4.65 3.13 -3.73
N ARG A 75 -5.96 3.15 -4.00
CA ARG A 75 -6.88 2.04 -3.69
C ARG A 75 -6.54 0.70 -4.35
N GLU A 76 -5.85 0.71 -5.48
CA GLU A 76 -5.43 -0.50 -6.20
C GLU A 76 -3.96 -0.87 -5.97
N THR A 77 -3.24 -0.09 -5.15
CA THR A 77 -1.83 -0.35 -4.86
C THR A 77 -1.67 -1.35 -3.72
N ARG A 78 -0.44 -1.87 -3.54
CA ARG A 78 -0.08 -2.70 -2.38
C ARG A 78 -0.32 -1.98 -1.05
N LEU A 79 -0.30 -0.64 -1.04
CA LEU A 79 -0.64 0.15 0.14
C LEU A 79 -2.12 -0.03 0.54
N ALA A 80 -3.05 -0.39 -0.35
CA ALA A 80 -4.42 -0.68 0.05
C ALA A 80 -4.61 -2.13 0.54
N GLN A 81 -3.69 -3.04 0.22
CA GLN A 81 -3.89 -4.48 0.35
C GLN A 81 -3.06 -5.10 1.49
N ASP A 82 -1.92 -4.51 1.82
CA ASP A 82 -0.93 -5.13 2.70
C ASP A 82 -0.65 -4.34 3.98
N PHE A 83 -1.13 -4.82 5.13
CA PHE A 83 -1.18 -4.06 6.39
C PHE A 83 -0.08 -4.39 7.43
N HIS A 84 0.96 -5.15 7.07
CA HIS A 84 1.90 -5.72 8.06
C HIS A 84 2.81 -4.69 8.79
N ASP A 85 3.13 -3.54 8.18
CA ASP A 85 3.97 -2.48 8.77
C ASP A 85 3.22 -1.15 8.84
N ASN A 86 2.34 -1.01 9.85
CA ASN A 86 1.45 0.15 9.97
C ASN A 86 2.20 1.48 10.10
N ASP A 87 3.30 1.53 10.86
CA ASP A 87 4.03 2.77 11.11
C ASP A 87 4.73 3.27 9.84
N PHE A 88 5.36 2.36 9.10
CA PHE A 88 5.95 2.71 7.81
C PHE A 88 4.88 3.10 6.79
N ARG A 89 3.78 2.34 6.68
CA ARG A 89 2.65 2.67 5.80
C ARG A 89 2.09 4.06 6.08
N LEU A 90 1.88 4.41 7.34
CA LEU A 90 1.45 5.75 7.73
C LEU A 90 2.49 6.81 7.37
N SER A 91 3.78 6.49 7.40
CA SER A 91 4.83 7.41 6.93
C SER A 91 4.76 7.66 5.42
N VAL A 92 4.45 6.63 4.63
CA VAL A 92 4.22 6.73 3.18
C VAL A 92 2.98 7.59 2.89
N LEU A 93 1.87 7.33 3.59
CA LEU A 93 0.65 8.13 3.44
C LEU A 93 0.86 9.60 3.77
N ARG A 94 1.55 9.90 4.88
CA ARG A 94 1.91 11.27 5.24
C ARG A 94 2.80 11.93 4.18
N PHE A 95 3.80 11.21 3.68
CA PHE A 95 4.66 11.73 2.62
C PHE A 95 3.88 12.10 1.37
N LEU A 96 2.99 11.23 0.89
CA LEU A 96 2.16 11.50 -0.29
C LEU A 96 1.17 12.66 -0.03
N ALA A 97 0.52 12.67 1.14
CA ALA A 97 -0.38 13.74 1.55
C ALA A 97 0.30 15.12 1.58
N SER A 98 1.58 15.17 1.96
CA SER A 98 2.39 16.39 1.96
C SER A 98 2.87 16.83 0.57
N ASN A 99 2.61 16.04 -0.48
CA ASN A 99 3.02 16.33 -1.85
C ASN A 99 1.83 16.28 -2.84
N PRO A 100 0.80 17.15 -2.68
CA PRO A 100 -0.45 17.09 -3.46
C PRO A 100 -0.27 17.40 -4.95
N MET A 101 0.88 17.98 -5.35
CA MET A 101 1.22 18.25 -6.75
C MET A 101 1.76 17.02 -7.49
N LEU A 102 2.02 15.91 -6.79
CA LEU A 102 2.44 14.66 -7.43
C LEU A 102 1.34 14.16 -8.36
N ASP A 103 1.70 13.82 -9.58
CA ASP A 103 0.80 13.19 -10.54
C ASP A 103 0.35 11.81 -10.01
N PRO A 104 -0.97 11.56 -9.85
CA PRO A 104 -1.52 10.27 -9.45
C PRO A 104 -0.99 9.08 -10.23
N VAL A 105 -0.67 9.25 -11.53
CA VAL A 105 -0.14 8.16 -12.37
C VAL A 105 1.19 7.63 -11.83
N GLN A 106 1.96 8.46 -11.12
CA GLN A 106 3.23 8.07 -10.54
C GLN A 106 3.10 7.34 -9.19
N ILE A 107 1.93 7.39 -8.55
CA ILE A 107 1.74 6.84 -7.21
C ILE A 107 1.88 5.32 -7.22
N GLY A 108 1.25 4.61 -8.16
CA GLY A 108 1.40 3.16 -8.30
C GLY A 108 2.85 2.71 -8.42
N PRO A 109 3.61 3.21 -9.43
CA PRO A 109 5.04 2.94 -9.58
C PRO A 109 5.89 3.24 -8.34
N ILE A 110 5.59 4.34 -7.63
CA ILE A 110 6.27 4.68 -6.38
C ILE A 110 6.01 3.61 -5.31
N ILE A 111 4.76 3.19 -5.13
CA ILE A 111 4.40 2.17 -4.14
C ILE A 111 5.05 0.83 -4.50
N ASP A 112 5.03 0.44 -5.77
CA ASP A 112 5.63 -0.81 -6.22
C ASP A 112 7.14 -0.84 -5.97
N TYR A 113 7.84 0.25 -6.31
CA TYR A 113 9.26 0.42 -6.01
C TYR A 113 9.55 0.36 -4.51
N ILE A 114 8.76 1.06 -3.68
CA ILE A 114 8.96 1.04 -2.22
C ILE A 114 8.80 -0.39 -1.67
N TRP A 115 7.78 -1.13 -2.13
CA TRP A 115 7.58 -2.52 -1.70
C TRP A 115 8.71 -3.43 -2.17
N HIS A 116 9.14 -3.28 -3.43
CA HIS A 116 10.28 -4.01 -3.98
C HIS A 116 11.54 -3.80 -3.14
N GLU A 117 11.89 -2.55 -2.85
CA GLU A 117 13.11 -2.25 -2.09
C GLU A 117 13.03 -2.72 -0.64
N LYS A 118 11.86 -2.60 0.00
CA LYS A 118 11.74 -2.84 1.45
C LYS A 118 11.46 -4.29 1.81
N TYR A 119 10.71 -5.02 0.98
CA TYR A 119 10.13 -6.30 1.35
C TYR A 119 10.41 -7.45 0.38
N GLU A 120 10.69 -7.18 -0.90
CA GLU A 120 10.90 -8.25 -1.86
C GLU A 120 12.33 -8.78 -1.81
N ASN A 121 12.47 -10.08 -1.56
CA ASN A 121 13.75 -10.76 -1.49
C ASN A 121 14.46 -10.80 -2.85
N GLN A 122 15.76 -10.58 -2.85
CA GLN A 122 16.61 -10.68 -4.03
C GLN A 122 17.26 -12.05 -4.12
N ILE A 123 16.96 -12.79 -5.19
CA ILE A 123 17.60 -14.06 -5.50
C ILE A 123 18.80 -13.78 -6.41
N VAL A 124 20.01 -14.06 -5.93
CA VAL A 124 21.26 -13.82 -6.66
C VAL A 124 21.97 -15.13 -6.95
N PHE A 125 22.33 -15.36 -8.21
CA PHE A 125 23.16 -16.51 -8.59
C PHE A 125 24.63 -16.22 -8.28
N VAL A 126 25.13 -16.79 -7.18
CA VAL A 126 26.51 -16.59 -6.71
C VAL A 126 27.51 -17.55 -7.36
N SER A 127 27.03 -18.69 -7.84
CA SER A 127 27.81 -19.63 -8.65
C SER A 127 26.87 -20.50 -9.51
N ARG A 128 27.45 -21.36 -10.36
CA ARG A 128 26.67 -22.22 -11.27
C ARG A 128 25.72 -23.11 -10.47
N GLY A 129 24.42 -22.88 -10.62
CA GLY A 129 23.37 -23.66 -9.97
C GLY A 129 23.13 -23.31 -8.49
N VAL A 130 23.83 -22.31 -7.94
CA VAL A 130 23.63 -21.86 -6.55
C VAL A 130 22.99 -20.48 -6.58
N ALA A 131 21.73 -20.43 -6.15
CA ALA A 131 20.99 -19.21 -5.89
C ALA A 131 20.99 -18.92 -4.39
N GLU A 132 21.31 -17.69 -4.02
CA GLU A 132 21.28 -17.20 -2.65
C GLU A 132 20.14 -16.20 -2.50
N ASP A 133 19.30 -16.37 -1.48
CA ASP A 133 18.35 -15.36 -1.05
C ASP A 133 19.07 -14.34 -0.18
N ARG A 134 19.17 -13.09 -0.66
CA ARG A 134 19.84 -12.00 0.04
C ARG A 134 18.90 -11.11 0.85
N GLY A 135 17.62 -11.48 0.94
CA GLY A 135 16.60 -10.64 1.53
C GLY A 135 16.32 -9.39 0.69
N PRO A 136 15.57 -8.42 1.23
CA PRO A 136 15.26 -7.19 0.53
C PRO A 136 16.48 -6.28 0.38
N ALA A 137 16.46 -5.45 -0.66
CA ALA A 137 17.57 -4.52 -0.97
C ALA A 137 17.80 -3.51 0.15
N GLN A 138 16.70 -3.02 0.74
CA GLN A 138 16.67 -1.98 1.76
C GLN A 138 15.62 -2.35 2.83
N PRO A 139 15.85 -3.36 3.69
CA PRO A 139 14.88 -3.76 4.74
C PRO A 139 14.49 -2.58 5.64
N ASN A 140 15.43 -1.68 5.87
CA ASN A 140 15.26 -0.46 6.68
C ASN A 140 14.88 0.77 5.83
N PHE A 141 14.26 0.57 4.65
CA PHE A 141 13.85 1.67 3.78
C PHE A 141 13.03 2.70 4.57
N SER A 142 13.38 3.97 4.39
CA SER A 142 12.72 5.10 5.03
C SER A 142 12.58 6.25 4.04
N LEU A 143 11.46 6.97 4.15
CA LEU A 143 11.19 8.20 3.39
C LEU A 143 11.81 9.46 4.03
N ARG A 144 12.43 9.33 5.20
CA ARG A 144 13.08 10.46 5.89
C ARG A 144 14.17 11.06 5.00
N GLY A 145 14.08 12.36 4.73
CA GLY A 145 15.06 13.09 3.91
C GLY A 145 14.92 12.85 2.40
N ARG A 146 13.92 12.09 1.94
CA ARG A 146 13.65 11.91 0.50
C ARG A 146 12.72 12.98 -0.03
N THR A 147 12.86 13.28 -1.31
CA THR A 147 11.94 14.16 -2.05
C THR A 147 11.22 13.35 -3.11
N VAL A 148 10.08 13.85 -3.60
CA VAL A 148 9.37 13.23 -4.72
C VAL A 148 10.29 13.06 -5.93
N ALA A 149 11.06 14.09 -6.27
CA ALA A 149 12.02 14.05 -7.37
C ALA A 149 13.12 12.99 -7.18
N SER A 150 13.63 12.80 -5.97
CA SER A 150 14.62 11.74 -5.72
C SER A 150 14.02 10.35 -5.85
N LEU A 151 12.77 10.16 -5.41
CA LEU A 151 12.07 8.90 -5.50
C LEU A 151 11.73 8.53 -6.95
N LEU A 152 11.21 9.48 -7.74
CA LEU A 152 10.91 9.26 -9.16
C LEU A 152 12.16 8.86 -9.96
N ARG A 153 13.30 9.50 -9.74
CA ARG A 153 14.57 9.10 -10.37
C ARG A 153 14.95 7.65 -10.04
N GLN A 154 14.67 7.21 -8.82
CA GLN A 154 14.95 5.83 -8.41
C GLN A 154 13.98 4.84 -9.06
N VAL A 155 12.68 5.17 -9.09
CA VAL A 155 11.66 4.39 -9.82
C VAL A 155 12.04 4.23 -11.29
N GLU A 156 12.45 5.31 -11.96
CA GLU A 156 12.90 5.28 -13.36
C GLU A 156 14.16 4.43 -13.57
N ALA A 157 15.11 4.47 -12.62
CA ALA A 157 16.30 3.61 -12.67
C ALA A 157 15.93 2.13 -12.52
N TRP A 158 15.04 1.82 -11.57
CA TRP A 158 14.54 0.47 -11.33
C TRP A 158 13.76 -0.09 -12.53
N HIS A 159 12.82 0.67 -13.09
CA HIS A 159 12.11 0.26 -14.31
C HIS A 159 13.04 0.02 -15.50
N ARG A 160 14.08 0.84 -15.67
CA ARG A 160 15.11 0.60 -16.71
C ARG A 160 15.89 -0.68 -16.47
N GLN A 161 16.16 -1.03 -15.23
CA GLN A 161 16.81 -2.31 -14.88
C GLN A 161 15.90 -3.50 -15.22
N LEU A 162 14.64 -3.48 -14.75
CA LEU A 162 13.67 -4.55 -15.05
C LEU A 162 13.47 -4.76 -16.56
N GLY A 163 13.39 -3.67 -17.32
CA GLY A 163 13.27 -3.75 -18.78
C GLY A 163 14.49 -4.39 -19.48
N ARG A 164 15.70 -4.27 -18.90
CA ARG A 164 16.90 -4.94 -19.42
C ARG A 164 16.90 -6.43 -19.07
N GLU A 165 16.54 -6.77 -17.84
CA GLU A 165 16.47 -8.15 -17.37
C GLU A 165 15.42 -8.97 -18.12
N SER A 166 14.24 -8.38 -18.38
CA SER A 166 13.19 -9.03 -19.19
C SER A 166 13.70 -9.32 -20.61
N LYS A 167 14.32 -8.32 -21.27
CA LYS A 167 14.88 -8.51 -22.62
C LYS A 167 15.99 -9.56 -22.66
N ALA A 168 16.83 -9.64 -21.63
CA ALA A 168 17.88 -10.64 -21.54
C ALA A 168 17.32 -12.07 -21.41
N LYS A 169 16.22 -12.25 -20.65
CA LYS A 169 15.51 -13.53 -20.56
C LYS A 169 14.85 -13.94 -21.88
N ASP A 170 14.32 -12.98 -22.63
CA ASP A 170 13.68 -13.24 -23.93
C ASP A 170 14.67 -13.67 -25.04
N ILE A 171 15.97 -13.37 -24.91
CA ILE A 171 17.00 -13.71 -25.90
C ILE A 171 17.70 -15.05 -25.58
N ALA A 172 17.54 -15.58 -24.37
CA ALA A 172 18.28 -16.75 -23.87
C ALA A 172 17.58 -18.11 -24.12
N TRP A 173 16.70 -18.20 -25.12
CA TRP A 173 15.96 -19.42 -25.48
C TRP A 173 16.65 -20.23 -26.57
#